data_AF-A0A660E3Y3-F1
#
_entry.id   AF-A0A660E3Y3-F1
#
_cell.length_a   1.000
_cell.length_b   1.000
_cell.length_c   1.000
_cell.angle_alpha   90.00
_cell.angle_beta   90.00
_cell.angle_gamma   90.00
#
_symmetry.space_group_name_H-M   'P 1'
#
loop_
_entity.id
_entity.type
_entity.pdbx_description
1 polymer ?
#
loop_
_entity_poly.entity_id
_entity_poly.type
_entity_poly.pdbx_seq_one_letter_code
_entity_poly.pdbx_strand_id
1 'polypeptide(L)'
;MQTTLAFLERIIPDHPNQVYLLNYPVCTVNEQRQLTPLASALSFGIVTQLTLDSKNRYRITFSANQPFLLTKKKVAQTYDNPGQLDPESLLKANGYQLVPDFDQHLTTDQQFQNRLDTSLTNFQQLKRIPSRYITVDCEFGPFFKKHGVGNWQPALIHGMNTGIYQLSALSFDAHHQTELLFDHYLDNPYFLPEKQLTGLAETGLTLVEYQQQANPVTVLKAFINQVLASHRPLAFWDARYDLKCLRWLMATYYDRLTANEHRLIKQPFQLFDSELYTDAVINRANHQANLGQHLLPLNGVAGLLNIANPHQHNALWDALTIHHVIEKLTQLKVEPVQVLTAPQPPAIPPTLALPTPKTKDHKYQLVHQLRSTGQTYREIAATVGISISGVNYILKKHPITNS
;
A
#
# COMPACT_ATOMS: atom_id res chain seq x y z
N MET A 1 -21.13 -21.32 4.49
CA MET A 1 -20.62 -21.78 3.19
C MET A 1 -20.28 -20.53 2.39
N GLN A 2 -19.04 -20.38 1.92
CA GLN A 2 -18.68 -19.28 1.03
C GLN A 2 -19.23 -19.61 -0.36
N THR A 3 -20.13 -18.77 -0.87
CA THR A 3 -20.56 -18.84 -2.27
C THR A 3 -19.40 -18.35 -3.13
N THR A 4 -18.82 -19.25 -3.91
CA THR A 4 -17.77 -18.93 -4.87
C THR A 4 -18.43 -18.49 -6.17
N LEU A 5 -18.30 -17.20 -6.48
CA LEU A 5 -18.79 -16.63 -7.73
C LEU A 5 -17.79 -16.96 -8.83
N ALA A 6 -18.26 -17.20 -10.05
CA ALA A 6 -17.37 -17.38 -11.19
C ALA A 6 -17.13 -16.07 -11.95
N PHE A 7 -18.10 -15.16 -11.89
CA PHE A 7 -18.13 -13.95 -12.68
C PHE A 7 -18.82 -12.80 -11.92
N LEU A 8 -18.32 -11.58 -12.10
CA LEU A 8 -18.92 -10.35 -11.60
C LEU A 8 -18.76 -9.20 -12.61
N GLU A 9 -19.85 -8.46 -12.87
CA GLU A 9 -19.85 -7.22 -13.64
C GLU A 9 -20.02 -6.01 -12.71
N ARG A 10 -19.11 -5.05 -12.82
CA ARG A 10 -19.07 -3.82 -12.04
C ARG A 10 -19.49 -2.62 -12.88
N ILE A 11 -20.37 -1.81 -12.29
CA ILE A 11 -20.81 -0.54 -12.84
C ILE A 11 -19.72 0.52 -12.63
N ILE A 12 -19.34 1.20 -13.71
CA ILE A 12 -18.52 2.41 -13.66
C ILE A 12 -19.36 3.57 -14.23
N PRO A 13 -19.65 4.63 -13.45
CA PRO A 13 -20.30 5.81 -13.98
C PRO A 13 -19.50 6.39 -15.15
N ASP A 14 -20.19 6.75 -16.23
CA ASP A 14 -19.64 7.43 -17.41
C ASP A 14 -18.52 6.69 -18.17
N HIS A 15 -18.32 5.40 -17.86
CA HIS A 15 -17.32 4.55 -18.51
C HIS A 15 -17.85 3.14 -18.76
N PRO A 16 -17.22 2.36 -19.67
CA PRO A 16 -17.56 0.96 -19.84
C PRO A 16 -17.49 0.18 -18.53
N ASN A 17 -18.49 -0.69 -18.31
CA ASN A 17 -18.51 -1.58 -17.15
C ASN A 17 -17.27 -2.48 -17.17
N GLN A 18 -16.85 -2.90 -15.98
CA GLN A 18 -15.72 -3.81 -15.81
C GLN A 18 -16.21 -5.22 -15.49
N VAL A 19 -15.58 -6.22 -16.07
CA VAL A 19 -15.88 -7.62 -15.83
C VAL A 19 -14.70 -8.30 -15.14
N TYR A 20 -15.01 -9.02 -14.08
CA TYR A 20 -14.08 -9.87 -13.33
C TYR A 20 -14.54 -11.32 -13.50
N LEU A 21 -13.71 -12.13 -14.14
CA LEU A 21 -13.96 -13.54 -14.43
C LEU A 21 -12.78 -14.34 -13.91
N LEU A 22 -13.06 -15.44 -13.20
CA LEU A 22 -11.99 -16.32 -12.70
C LEU A 22 -11.05 -16.75 -13.83
N ASN A 23 -9.75 -16.68 -13.56
CA ASN A 23 -8.63 -16.98 -14.47
C ASN A 23 -8.47 -16.03 -15.66
N TYR A 24 -9.14 -14.87 -15.65
CA TYR A 24 -9.02 -13.85 -16.69
C TYR A 24 -8.51 -12.52 -16.12
N PRO A 25 -7.88 -11.66 -16.95
CA PRO A 25 -7.60 -10.29 -16.54
C PRO A 25 -8.91 -9.52 -16.32
N VAL A 26 -8.82 -8.35 -15.69
CA VAL A 26 -9.95 -7.41 -15.66
C VAL A 26 -10.27 -6.99 -17.09
N CYS A 27 -11.52 -7.11 -17.48
CA CYS A 27 -11.98 -6.72 -18.81
C CYS A 27 -12.90 -5.51 -18.73
N THR A 28 -13.04 -4.77 -19.82
CA THR A 28 -14.17 -3.88 -20.06
C THR A 28 -15.16 -4.55 -20.99
N VAL A 29 -16.45 -4.24 -20.80
CA VAL A 29 -17.52 -4.69 -21.68
C VAL A 29 -18.04 -3.54 -22.53
N ASN A 30 -18.16 -3.75 -23.85
CA ASN A 30 -18.80 -2.81 -24.76
C ASN A 30 -20.32 -3.04 -24.88
N GLU A 31 -21.02 -2.21 -25.65
CA GLU A 31 -22.47 -2.32 -25.85
C GLU A 31 -22.90 -3.67 -26.46
N GLN A 32 -22.01 -4.32 -27.24
CA GLN A 32 -22.22 -5.63 -27.85
C GLN A 32 -21.81 -6.80 -26.93
N ARG A 33 -21.60 -6.53 -25.64
CA ARG A 33 -21.14 -7.51 -24.63
C ARG A 33 -19.82 -8.22 -24.98
N GLN A 34 -18.97 -7.57 -25.76
CA GLN A 34 -17.63 -8.05 -26.03
C GLN A 34 -16.67 -7.63 -24.93
N LEU A 35 -15.87 -8.58 -24.47
CA LEU A 35 -14.88 -8.39 -23.43
C LEU A 35 -13.51 -8.11 -24.05
N THR A 36 -12.93 -6.98 -23.67
CA THR A 36 -11.54 -6.62 -24.02
C THR A 36 -10.76 -6.43 -22.72
N PRO A 37 -9.51 -6.91 -22.61
CA PRO A 37 -8.70 -6.69 -21.42
C PRO A 37 -8.51 -5.19 -21.15
N LEU A 38 -8.73 -4.77 -19.91
CA LEU A 38 -8.58 -3.38 -19.49
C LEU A 38 -7.09 -3.05 -19.33
N ALA A 39 -6.55 -2.24 -20.25
CA ALA A 39 -5.13 -1.88 -20.29
C ALA A 39 -4.55 -1.39 -18.94
N SER A 40 -5.31 -0.57 -18.21
CA SER A 40 -4.89 -0.02 -16.92
C SER A 40 -4.88 -1.04 -15.78
N ALA A 41 -5.57 -2.18 -15.94
CA ALA A 41 -5.69 -3.22 -14.93
C ALA A 41 -4.95 -4.52 -15.29
N LEU A 42 -4.26 -4.57 -16.44
CA LEU A 42 -3.46 -5.74 -16.85
C LEU A 42 -2.33 -6.05 -15.85
N SER A 43 -1.76 -5.02 -15.21
CA SER A 43 -0.76 -5.19 -14.17
C SER A 43 -1.29 -5.93 -12.93
N PHE A 44 -2.61 -6.08 -12.78
CA PHE A 44 -3.19 -6.80 -11.65
C PHE A 44 -3.04 -8.32 -11.81
N GLY A 45 -2.71 -8.79 -13.01
CA GLY A 45 -2.71 -10.21 -13.35
C GLY A 45 -4.13 -10.71 -13.57
N ILE A 46 -4.35 -12.00 -13.29
CA ILE A 46 -5.66 -12.65 -13.45
C ILE A 46 -6.44 -12.63 -12.15
N VAL A 47 -7.76 -12.65 -12.24
CA VAL A 47 -8.65 -12.83 -11.09
C VAL A 47 -8.55 -14.28 -10.62
N THR A 48 -8.08 -14.48 -9.40
CA THR A 48 -7.88 -15.83 -8.82
C THR A 48 -9.03 -16.24 -7.91
N GLN A 49 -9.79 -15.29 -7.38
CA GLN A 49 -10.90 -15.57 -6.47
C GLN A 49 -11.97 -14.48 -6.50
N LEU A 50 -13.24 -14.90 -6.43
CA LEU A 50 -14.41 -14.04 -6.26
C LEU A 50 -15.29 -14.62 -5.14
N THR A 51 -15.37 -13.91 -4.02
CA THR A 51 -16.16 -14.35 -2.86
C THR A 51 -16.97 -13.22 -2.25
N LEU A 52 -17.97 -13.55 -1.45
CA LEU A 52 -18.65 -12.60 -0.59
C LEU A 52 -17.99 -12.61 0.81
N ASP A 53 -17.61 -11.43 1.32
CA ASP A 53 -17.06 -11.30 2.67
C ASP A 53 -18.17 -11.31 3.74
N SER A 54 -17.78 -11.35 5.02
CA SER A 54 -18.71 -11.36 6.17
C SER A 54 -19.57 -10.08 6.29
N LYS A 55 -19.27 -9.04 5.52
CA LYS A 55 -20.00 -7.77 5.46
C LYS A 55 -20.82 -7.66 4.17
N ASN A 56 -21.06 -8.76 3.46
CA ASN A 56 -21.79 -8.80 2.18
C ASN A 56 -21.17 -7.91 1.08
N ARG A 57 -19.85 -7.77 1.07
CA ARG A 57 -19.09 -7.12 -0.01
C ARG A 57 -18.43 -8.18 -0.87
N TYR A 58 -18.38 -7.94 -2.17
CA TYR A 58 -17.66 -8.80 -3.10
C TYR A 58 -16.16 -8.54 -2.97
N ARG A 59 -15.40 -9.59 -2.67
CA ARG A 59 -13.94 -9.59 -2.64
C ARG A 59 -13.41 -10.24 -3.90
N ILE A 60 -12.65 -9.47 -4.65
CA ILE A 60 -11.95 -9.88 -5.86
C ILE A 60 -10.47 -10.01 -5.51
N THR A 61 -9.90 -11.18 -5.70
CA THR A 61 -8.46 -11.43 -5.49
C THR A 61 -7.78 -11.58 -6.84
N PHE A 62 -6.57 -11.03 -6.97
CA PHE A 62 -5.77 -11.11 -8.18
C PHE A 62 -4.47 -11.87 -7.94
N SER A 63 -3.81 -12.33 -9.01
CA SER A 63 -2.51 -12.99 -8.91
C SER A 63 -1.35 -12.04 -8.63
N ALA A 64 -1.48 -10.76 -9.01
CA ALA A 64 -0.38 -9.79 -8.94
C ALA A 64 -0.78 -8.42 -8.36
N ASN A 65 -1.93 -8.32 -7.67
CA ASN A 65 -2.38 -7.11 -6.99
C ASN A 65 -3.16 -7.42 -5.71
N GLN A 66 -3.30 -6.41 -4.85
CA GLN A 66 -4.08 -6.51 -3.62
C GLN A 66 -5.56 -6.81 -3.90
N PRO A 67 -6.23 -7.55 -3.01
CA PRO A 67 -7.65 -7.82 -3.14
C PRO A 67 -8.47 -6.53 -3.16
N PHE A 68 -9.43 -6.47 -4.07
CA PHE A 68 -10.32 -5.34 -4.25
C PHE A 68 -11.71 -5.65 -3.71
N LEU A 69 -12.33 -4.68 -3.04
CA LEU A 69 -13.64 -4.83 -2.39
C LEU A 69 -14.71 -3.99 -3.07
N LEU A 70 -15.83 -4.62 -3.42
CA LEU A 70 -16.99 -3.98 -4.03
C LEU A 70 -18.25 -4.14 -3.18
N THR A 71 -18.95 -3.03 -2.97
CA THR A 71 -20.30 -3.03 -2.42
C THR A 71 -21.32 -3.43 -3.47
N LYS A 72 -22.42 -4.09 -3.08
CA LYS A 72 -23.50 -4.52 -3.98
C LYS A 72 -24.02 -3.43 -4.93
N LYS A 73 -24.10 -2.17 -4.49
CA LYS A 73 -24.53 -1.04 -5.34
C LYS A 73 -23.65 -0.75 -6.56
N LYS A 74 -22.41 -1.27 -6.60
CA LYS A 74 -21.46 -1.11 -7.71
C LYS A 74 -21.42 -2.33 -8.62
N VAL A 75 -22.30 -3.31 -8.39
CA VAL A 75 -22.31 -4.57 -9.11
C VAL A 75 -23.60 -4.65 -9.91
N ALA A 76 -23.46 -4.78 -11.24
CA ALA A 76 -24.59 -4.95 -12.14
C ALA A 76 -25.11 -6.39 -12.05
N GLN A 77 -24.22 -7.35 -12.26
CA GLN A 77 -24.57 -8.77 -12.33
C GLN A 77 -23.49 -9.64 -11.69
N THR A 78 -23.91 -10.80 -11.20
CA THR A 78 -23.03 -11.84 -10.68
C THR A 78 -23.54 -13.19 -11.15
N TYR A 79 -22.62 -14.09 -11.47
CA TYR A 79 -22.98 -15.42 -11.92
C TYR A 79 -22.15 -16.46 -11.18
N ASP A 80 -22.84 -17.49 -10.73
CA ASP A 80 -22.24 -18.72 -10.23
C ASP A 80 -21.96 -19.67 -11.41
N ASN A 81 -21.12 -20.68 -11.19
CA ASN A 81 -20.85 -21.71 -12.19
C ASN A 81 -21.09 -23.12 -11.61
N PRO A 82 -22.35 -23.46 -11.25
CA PRO A 82 -22.66 -24.75 -10.65
C PRO A 82 -22.45 -25.92 -11.63
N GLY A 83 -22.52 -25.66 -12.94
CA GLY A 83 -22.27 -26.65 -13.99
C GLY A 83 -20.78 -26.84 -14.33
N GLN A 84 -19.88 -26.11 -13.66
CA GLN A 84 -18.43 -26.11 -13.96
C GLN A 84 -18.12 -25.94 -15.45
N LEU A 85 -18.90 -25.09 -16.13
CA LEU A 85 -18.63 -24.72 -17.52
C LEU A 85 -17.23 -24.12 -17.61
N ASP A 86 -16.53 -24.37 -18.72
CA ASP A 86 -15.32 -23.61 -19.01
C ASP A 86 -15.67 -22.10 -19.12
N PRO A 87 -14.69 -21.20 -18.90
CA PRO A 87 -14.96 -19.78 -18.84
C PRO A 87 -15.60 -19.19 -20.11
N GLU A 88 -15.24 -19.66 -21.30
CA GLU A 88 -15.82 -19.18 -22.56
C GLU A 88 -17.27 -19.64 -22.72
N SER A 89 -17.55 -20.91 -22.41
CA SER A 89 -18.91 -21.42 -22.38
C SER A 89 -19.78 -20.70 -21.36
N LEU A 90 -19.23 -20.36 -20.18
CA LEU A 90 -19.91 -19.56 -19.17
C LEU A 90 -20.21 -18.14 -19.67
N LEU A 91 -19.23 -17.48 -20.31
CA LEU A 91 -19.43 -16.16 -20.91
C LEU A 91 -20.53 -16.20 -21.96
N LYS A 92 -20.45 -17.16 -22.89
CA LYS A 92 -21.41 -17.33 -23.98
C LYS A 92 -22.82 -17.61 -23.47
N ALA A 93 -22.95 -18.48 -22.47
CA ALA A 93 -24.23 -18.77 -21.81
C ALA A 93 -24.87 -17.52 -21.19
N ASN A 94 -24.06 -16.54 -20.80
CA ASN A 94 -24.50 -15.29 -20.18
C ASN A 94 -24.48 -14.08 -21.15
N GLY A 95 -24.36 -14.34 -22.45
CA GLY A 95 -24.44 -13.34 -23.51
C GLY A 95 -23.19 -12.49 -23.70
N TYR A 96 -22.04 -12.94 -23.18
CA TYR A 96 -20.74 -12.30 -23.36
C TYR A 96 -19.88 -13.08 -24.36
N GLN A 97 -18.93 -12.38 -24.98
CA GLN A 97 -17.95 -13.01 -25.86
C GLN A 97 -16.60 -12.31 -25.74
N LEU A 98 -15.51 -13.06 -25.90
CA LEU A 98 -14.17 -12.47 -26.00
C LEU A 98 -13.99 -11.85 -27.40
N VAL A 99 -13.13 -10.83 -27.51
CA VAL A 99 -12.72 -10.33 -28.83
C VAL A 99 -11.84 -11.36 -29.57
N PRO A 100 -11.83 -11.43 -30.91
CA PRO A 100 -11.09 -12.44 -31.67
C PRO A 100 -9.58 -12.54 -31.37
N ASP A 101 -8.95 -11.43 -30.95
CA ASP A 101 -7.52 -11.36 -30.63
C ASP A 101 -7.24 -11.32 -29.12
N PHE A 102 -8.17 -11.80 -28.29
CA PHE A 102 -8.08 -11.75 -26.83
C PHE A 102 -6.75 -12.31 -26.29
N ASP A 103 -6.25 -13.40 -26.89
CA ASP A 103 -5.01 -14.06 -26.49
C ASP A 103 -3.73 -13.33 -26.92
N GLN A 104 -3.79 -12.48 -27.96
CA GLN A 104 -2.65 -11.62 -28.33
C GLN A 104 -2.36 -10.58 -27.25
N HIS A 105 -3.35 -10.27 -26.41
CA HIS A 105 -3.20 -9.40 -25.25
C HIS A 105 -2.71 -10.14 -23.99
N LEU A 106 -2.61 -11.47 -24.03
CA LEU A 106 -2.31 -12.33 -22.87
C LEU A 106 -1.05 -13.21 -23.02
N THR A 107 -0.62 -13.47 -24.25
CA THR A 107 0.47 -14.41 -24.50
C THR A 107 1.83 -13.79 -24.18
N THR A 108 2.35 -14.18 -23.01
CA THR A 108 3.77 -14.10 -22.74
C THR A 108 4.40 -15.39 -23.24
N ASP A 109 5.48 -15.31 -24.03
CA ASP A 109 6.25 -16.47 -24.47
C ASP A 109 6.55 -17.39 -23.28
N GLN A 110 6.27 -18.69 -23.40
CA GLN A 110 6.56 -19.69 -22.35
C GLN A 110 8.02 -19.62 -21.90
N GLN A 111 8.94 -19.31 -22.82
CA GLN A 111 10.35 -19.11 -22.49
C GLN A 111 10.56 -17.89 -21.60
N PHE A 112 9.86 -16.80 -21.87
CA PHE A 112 9.88 -15.61 -21.02
C PHE A 112 9.33 -15.92 -19.62
N GLN A 113 8.19 -16.62 -19.53
CA GLN A 113 7.62 -16.99 -18.23
C GLN A 113 8.58 -17.86 -17.41
N ASN A 114 9.22 -18.85 -18.03
CA ASN A 114 10.25 -19.65 -17.37
C ASN A 114 11.43 -18.80 -16.85
N ARG A 115 11.84 -17.75 -17.58
CA ARG A 115 12.90 -16.81 -17.14
C ARG A 115 12.42 -15.91 -16.01
N LEU A 116 11.17 -15.47 -16.06
CA LEU A 116 10.54 -14.66 -15.01
C LEU A 116 10.44 -15.45 -13.70
N ASP A 117 10.03 -16.72 -13.76
CA ASP A 117 9.87 -17.60 -12.60
C ASP A 117 11.20 -18.05 -11.97
N THR A 118 12.31 -17.88 -12.69
CA THR A 118 13.65 -18.26 -12.20
C THR A 118 14.48 -17.07 -11.73
N SER A 119 14.15 -15.84 -12.14
CA SER A 119 14.90 -14.64 -11.78
C SER A 119 14.38 -14.06 -10.45
N LEU A 120 15.25 -13.88 -9.46
CA LEU A 120 15.00 -13.29 -8.14
C LEU A 120 13.74 -13.82 -7.40
N THR A 121 13.39 -15.09 -7.59
CA THR A 121 12.23 -15.71 -6.93
C THR A 121 12.56 -16.36 -5.59
N ASN A 122 13.81 -16.75 -5.40
CA ASN A 122 14.25 -17.44 -4.20
C ASN A 122 14.80 -16.43 -3.18
N PHE A 123 13.95 -15.92 -2.29
CA PHE A 123 14.38 -15.02 -1.22
C PHE A 123 13.83 -15.41 0.15
N GLN A 124 14.62 -15.09 1.17
CA GLN A 124 14.20 -15.19 2.57
C GLN A 124 13.80 -13.80 3.09
N GLN A 125 12.53 -13.64 3.43
CA GLN A 125 12.02 -12.45 4.10
C GLN A 125 12.60 -12.34 5.53
N LEU A 126 13.32 -11.26 5.80
CA LEU A 126 13.86 -10.91 7.10
C LEU A 126 12.80 -10.18 7.93
N LYS A 127 12.72 -10.53 9.22
CA LYS A 127 11.84 -9.88 10.21
C LYS A 127 12.57 -8.86 11.08
N ARG A 128 13.90 -8.83 10.97
CA ARG A 128 14.79 -7.94 11.72
C ARG A 128 15.67 -7.22 10.72
N ILE A 129 16.00 -5.99 11.05
CA ILE A 129 16.86 -5.17 10.23
C ILE A 129 18.27 -5.79 10.27
N PRO A 130 18.85 -6.13 9.12
CA PRO A 130 20.23 -6.59 9.04
C PRO A 130 21.21 -5.46 9.42
N SER A 131 22.35 -5.79 10.03
CA SER A 131 23.38 -4.80 10.37
C SER A 131 24.11 -4.26 9.14
N ARG A 132 24.15 -5.05 8.07
CA ARG A 132 24.75 -4.69 6.78
C ARG A 132 23.75 -5.02 5.68
N TYR A 133 23.43 -4.05 4.84
CA TYR A 133 22.42 -4.22 3.78
C TYR A 133 22.59 -3.21 2.68
N ILE A 134 21.80 -3.38 1.62
CA ILE A 134 21.68 -2.44 0.52
C ILE A 134 20.23 -2.01 0.43
N THR A 135 19.95 -0.71 0.57
CA THR A 135 18.62 -0.20 0.19
C THR A 135 18.52 -0.17 -1.32
N VAL A 136 17.38 -0.57 -1.86
CA VAL A 136 17.10 -0.58 -3.29
C VAL A 136 15.76 0.09 -3.52
N ASP A 137 15.71 0.97 -4.51
CA ASP A 137 14.48 1.62 -4.94
C ASP A 137 14.49 1.80 -6.47
N CYS A 138 13.31 1.81 -7.06
CA CYS A 138 13.11 1.93 -8.49
C CYS A 138 12.08 3.02 -8.80
N GLU A 139 12.31 3.72 -9.90
CA GLU A 139 11.31 4.60 -10.50
C GLU A 139 10.74 3.99 -11.78
N PHE A 140 9.43 4.18 -12.00
CA PHE A 140 8.67 3.44 -13.02
C PHE A 140 8.02 4.34 -14.08
N GLY A 141 8.10 3.92 -15.34
CA GLY A 141 7.53 4.61 -16.48
C GLY A 141 6.53 3.70 -17.21
N PRO A 142 5.43 4.24 -17.78
CA PRO A 142 4.54 3.46 -18.63
C PRO A 142 5.18 3.11 -19.97
N PHE A 143 4.85 1.94 -20.50
CA PHE A 143 5.31 1.48 -21.81
C PHE A 143 4.39 1.89 -22.95
N PHE A 144 4.98 2.13 -24.10
CA PHE A 144 4.35 2.52 -25.35
C PHE A 144 4.97 1.79 -26.54
N LYS A 145 4.18 1.63 -27.60
CA LYS A 145 4.66 1.24 -28.92
C LYS A 145 4.35 2.34 -29.93
N LYS A 146 5.24 2.49 -30.90
CA LYS A 146 5.09 3.43 -32.00
C LYS A 146 4.17 2.84 -33.07
N HIS A 147 3.08 3.53 -33.39
CA HIS A 147 2.12 3.18 -34.44
C HIS A 147 2.16 4.23 -35.55
N GLY A 148 3.19 4.18 -36.39
CA GLY A 148 3.44 5.18 -37.43
C GLY A 148 4.25 6.39 -36.94
N VAL A 149 4.24 7.49 -37.68
CA VAL A 149 5.05 8.68 -37.35
C VAL A 149 4.36 9.49 -36.26
N GLY A 150 5.04 9.71 -35.13
CA GLY A 150 4.56 10.58 -34.04
C GLY A 150 3.43 10.01 -33.16
N ASN A 151 2.85 8.87 -33.51
CA ASN A 151 1.77 8.26 -32.76
C ASN A 151 2.30 7.14 -31.84
N TRP A 152 2.20 7.35 -30.53
CA TRP A 152 2.55 6.40 -29.49
C TRP A 152 1.28 5.93 -28.79
N GLN A 153 1.17 4.63 -28.59
CA GLN A 153 0.02 4.02 -27.90
C GLN A 153 0.53 3.23 -26.69
N PRO A 154 -0.17 3.30 -25.52
CA PRO A 154 0.14 2.47 -24.37
C PRO A 154 0.22 0.99 -24.79
N ALA A 155 1.22 0.28 -24.27
CA ALA A 155 1.48 -1.09 -24.69
C ALA A 155 1.77 -2.01 -23.51
N LEU A 156 1.44 -3.29 -23.70
CA LEU A 156 1.99 -4.36 -22.91
C LEU A 156 3.24 -4.93 -23.57
N ILE A 157 4.31 -5.04 -22.79
CA ILE A 157 5.55 -5.70 -23.16
C ILE A 157 5.73 -6.89 -22.22
N HIS A 158 5.62 -8.11 -22.74
CA HIS A 158 5.66 -9.35 -21.95
C HIS A 158 4.75 -9.30 -20.70
N GLY A 159 3.51 -8.81 -20.87
CA GLY A 159 2.52 -8.73 -19.79
C GLY A 159 2.66 -7.55 -18.82
N MET A 160 3.68 -6.69 -18.97
CA MET A 160 3.83 -5.46 -18.16
C MET A 160 3.47 -4.21 -18.96
N ASN A 161 2.79 -3.25 -18.33
CA ASN A 161 2.48 -1.92 -18.89
C ASN A 161 3.45 -0.83 -18.41
N THR A 162 4.43 -1.20 -17.59
CA THR A 162 5.40 -0.31 -16.96
C THR A 162 6.76 -0.99 -16.85
N GLY A 163 7.81 -0.18 -16.78
CA GLY A 163 9.17 -0.65 -16.52
C GLY A 163 9.98 0.35 -15.72
N ILE A 164 11.19 -0.05 -15.34
CA ILE A 164 12.11 0.78 -14.58
C ILE A 164 12.75 1.81 -15.50
N TYR A 165 12.74 3.09 -15.12
CA TYR A 165 13.50 4.17 -15.78
C TYR A 165 14.61 4.76 -14.90
N GLN A 166 14.61 4.52 -13.59
CA GLN A 166 15.74 4.75 -12.70
C GLN A 166 15.83 3.60 -11.69
N LEU A 167 17.04 3.13 -11.43
CA LEU A 167 17.33 2.08 -10.46
C LEU A 167 18.46 2.55 -9.56
N SER A 168 18.23 2.56 -8.26
CA SER A 168 19.22 2.97 -7.27
C SER A 168 19.44 1.92 -6.20
N ALA A 169 20.68 1.85 -5.71
CA ALA A 169 21.04 1.00 -4.60
C ALA A 169 22.17 1.61 -3.75
N LEU A 170 21.97 1.68 -2.43
CA LEU A 170 22.93 2.26 -1.49
C LEU A 170 23.28 1.25 -0.40
N SER A 171 24.57 1.03 -0.18
CA SER A 171 25.05 0.11 0.86
C SER A 171 25.23 0.78 2.21
N PHE A 172 24.90 0.06 3.29
CA PHE A 172 25.07 0.53 4.65
C PHE A 172 25.66 -0.55 5.58
N ASP A 173 26.42 -0.10 6.57
CA ASP A 173 26.95 -0.88 7.69
C ASP A 173 26.73 -0.12 8.99
N ALA A 174 25.89 -0.66 9.88
CA ALA A 174 25.57 -0.09 11.18
C ALA A 174 25.30 1.44 11.12
N HIS A 175 24.45 1.85 10.18
CA HIS A 175 24.02 3.24 9.92
C HIS A 175 24.98 4.14 9.11
N HIS A 176 26.12 3.62 8.67
CA HIS A 176 27.04 4.37 7.82
C HIS A 176 26.93 3.88 6.38
N GLN A 177 26.78 4.81 5.44
CA GLN A 177 26.85 4.48 4.03
C GLN A 177 28.26 3.95 3.70
N THR A 178 28.33 2.85 2.96
CA THR A 178 29.60 2.26 2.50
C THR A 178 29.85 2.57 1.01
N GLU A 179 30.75 1.85 0.37
CA GLU A 179 31.29 2.20 -0.95
C GLU A 179 30.32 2.01 -2.14
N LEU A 180 29.33 1.13 -2.03
CA LEU A 180 28.37 0.93 -3.11
C LEU A 180 27.35 2.07 -3.14
N LEU A 181 27.47 2.89 -4.18
CA LEU A 181 26.50 3.86 -4.67
C LEU A 181 26.18 3.48 -6.12
N PHE A 182 25.00 2.89 -6.33
CA PHE A 182 24.48 2.57 -7.65
C PHE A 182 23.32 3.53 -7.93
N ASP A 183 23.42 4.35 -8.97
CA ASP A 183 22.33 5.21 -9.43
C ASP A 183 22.39 5.29 -10.96
N HIS A 184 21.41 4.66 -11.62
CA HIS A 184 21.39 4.53 -13.06
C HIS A 184 19.99 4.74 -13.61
N TYR A 185 19.89 5.57 -14.65
CA TYR A 185 18.71 5.67 -15.50
C TYR A 185 18.70 4.54 -16.54
N LEU A 186 17.51 4.15 -17.02
CA LEU A 186 17.35 3.16 -18.08
C LEU A 186 16.62 3.77 -19.28
N ASP A 187 17.31 3.82 -20.41
CA ASP A 187 16.78 4.26 -21.69
C ASP A 187 16.09 3.09 -22.41
N ASN A 188 14.89 2.75 -21.94
CA ASN A 188 14.10 1.68 -22.51
C ASN A 188 13.41 2.15 -23.81
N PRO A 189 13.53 1.43 -24.95
CA PRO A 189 12.91 1.82 -26.22
C PRO A 189 11.37 1.86 -26.19
N TYR A 190 10.75 1.30 -25.15
CA TYR A 190 9.30 1.35 -24.96
C TYR A 190 8.83 2.56 -24.16
N PHE A 191 9.71 3.46 -23.71
CA PHE A 191 9.28 4.73 -23.11
C PHE A 191 9.04 5.81 -24.17
N LEU A 192 8.26 6.82 -23.79
CA LEU A 192 8.18 8.05 -24.58
C LEU A 192 9.52 8.78 -24.56
N PRO A 193 9.85 9.55 -25.62
CA PRO A 193 11.07 10.36 -25.68
C PRO A 193 11.25 11.30 -24.48
N GLU A 194 10.15 11.74 -23.85
CA GLU A 194 10.18 12.52 -22.61
C GLU A 194 11.05 11.88 -21.52
N LYS A 195 11.01 10.56 -21.35
CA LYS A 195 11.82 9.89 -20.30
C LYS A 195 13.31 9.93 -20.59
N GLN A 196 13.70 9.86 -21.86
CA GLN A 196 15.09 10.08 -22.26
C GLN A 196 15.52 11.53 -21.98
N LEU A 197 14.63 12.50 -22.25
CA LEU A 197 14.90 13.91 -21.93
C LEU A 197 15.02 14.16 -20.42
N THR A 198 14.18 13.52 -19.60
CA THR A 198 14.32 13.56 -18.14
C THR A 198 15.67 13.02 -17.71
N GLY A 199 16.07 11.83 -18.17
CA GLY A 199 17.36 11.25 -17.82
C GLY A 199 18.56 12.10 -18.26
N LEU A 200 18.48 12.74 -19.44
CA LEU A 200 19.50 13.69 -19.89
C LEU A 200 19.58 14.93 -18.98
N ALA A 201 18.45 15.46 -18.56
CA ALA A 201 18.41 16.63 -17.67
C ALA A 201 18.99 16.30 -16.28
N GLU A 202 18.67 15.14 -15.73
CA GLU A 202 19.13 14.70 -14.41
C GLU A 202 20.62 14.32 -14.40
N THR A 203 21.13 13.73 -15.49
CA THR A 203 22.52 13.27 -15.58
C THR A 203 23.49 14.32 -16.14
N GLY A 204 23.00 15.31 -16.88
CA GLY A 204 23.82 16.31 -17.57
C GLY A 204 24.68 15.75 -18.71
N LEU A 205 24.45 14.50 -19.14
CA LEU A 205 25.20 13.81 -20.18
C LEU A 205 24.79 14.28 -21.59
N THR A 206 25.67 14.04 -22.57
CA THR A 206 25.25 14.11 -23.98
C THR A 206 24.33 12.94 -24.34
N LEU A 207 23.56 13.08 -25.43
CA LEU A 207 22.67 12.00 -25.90
C LEU A 207 23.39 10.66 -26.11
N VAL A 208 24.58 10.70 -26.70
CA VAL A 208 25.36 9.49 -27.01
C VAL A 208 25.86 8.82 -25.73
N GLU A 209 26.39 9.60 -24.78
CA GLU A 209 26.85 9.09 -23.49
C GLU A 209 25.69 8.51 -22.68
N TYR A 210 24.56 9.22 -22.63
CA TYR A 210 23.35 8.75 -21.96
C TYR A 210 22.85 7.43 -22.56
N GLN A 211 22.73 7.32 -23.87
CA GLN A 211 22.28 6.08 -24.53
C GLN A 211 23.21 4.89 -24.25
N GLN A 212 24.51 5.14 -24.05
CA GLN A 212 25.47 4.10 -23.68
C GLN A 212 25.34 3.71 -22.20
N GLN A 213 25.35 4.69 -21.30
CA GLN A 213 25.29 4.47 -19.85
C GLN A 213 23.94 3.92 -19.39
N ALA A 214 22.84 4.46 -19.95
CA ALA A 214 21.48 4.10 -19.63
C ALA A 214 20.97 2.91 -20.47
N ASN A 215 21.80 2.27 -21.29
CA ASN A 215 21.41 1.08 -22.02
C ASN A 215 20.88 0.01 -21.03
N PRO A 216 19.64 -0.50 -21.19
CA PRO A 216 19.04 -1.39 -20.19
C PRO A 216 19.86 -2.65 -19.89
N VAL A 217 20.57 -3.20 -20.88
CA VAL A 217 21.44 -4.37 -20.68
C VAL A 217 22.68 -3.99 -19.87
N THR A 218 23.31 -2.84 -20.17
CA THR A 218 24.47 -2.33 -19.43
C THR A 218 24.13 -2.10 -17.96
N VAL A 219 23.04 -1.39 -17.69
CA VAL A 219 22.57 -1.11 -16.33
C VAL A 219 22.22 -2.39 -15.58
N LEU A 220 21.50 -3.31 -16.23
CA LEU A 220 21.15 -4.59 -15.62
C LEU A 220 22.40 -5.40 -15.23
N LYS A 221 23.40 -5.48 -16.11
CA LYS A 221 24.66 -6.17 -15.80
C LYS A 221 25.40 -5.49 -14.66
N ALA A 222 25.45 -4.16 -14.64
CA ALA A 222 26.05 -3.41 -13.55
C ALA A 222 25.35 -3.71 -12.22
N PHE A 223 24.01 -3.71 -12.19
CA PHE A 223 23.23 -4.05 -11.00
C PHE A 223 23.53 -5.47 -10.51
N ILE A 224 23.54 -6.46 -11.40
CA ILE A 224 23.85 -7.85 -11.04
C ILE A 224 25.27 -7.96 -10.46
N ASN A 225 26.27 -7.36 -11.11
CA ASN A 225 27.67 -7.52 -10.75
C ASN A 225 28.13 -6.65 -9.58
N GLN A 226 27.45 -5.54 -9.28
CA GLN A 226 27.80 -4.64 -8.17
C GLN A 226 26.88 -4.86 -6.97
N VAL A 227 25.56 -4.99 -7.20
CA VAL A 227 24.56 -5.08 -6.13
C VAL A 227 24.35 -6.54 -5.72
N LEU A 228 23.93 -7.41 -6.64
CA LEU A 228 23.60 -8.80 -6.29
C LEU A 228 24.84 -9.63 -5.92
N ALA A 229 25.96 -9.40 -6.61
CA ALA A 229 27.23 -10.08 -6.31
C ALA A 229 27.81 -9.73 -4.93
N SER A 230 27.35 -8.65 -4.30
CA SER A 230 27.73 -8.33 -2.92
C SER A 230 27.19 -9.33 -1.89
N HIS A 231 26.17 -10.11 -2.27
CA HIS A 231 25.46 -11.06 -1.41
C HIS A 231 24.93 -10.45 -0.10
N ARG A 232 24.72 -9.14 -0.07
CA ARG A 232 24.14 -8.44 1.08
C ARG A 232 22.61 -8.54 1.04
N PRO A 233 21.93 -8.54 2.20
CA PRO A 233 20.48 -8.36 2.26
C PRO A 233 20.03 -7.11 1.51
N LEU A 234 18.95 -7.23 0.74
CA LEU A 234 18.34 -6.11 0.03
C LEU A 234 17.16 -5.58 0.84
N ALA A 235 17.11 -4.28 1.07
CA ALA A 235 16.05 -3.59 1.78
C ALA A 235 15.24 -2.71 0.81
N PHE A 236 13.93 -2.88 0.80
CA PHE A 236 13.01 -2.07 -0.01
C PHE A 236 12.02 -1.35 0.93
N TRP A 237 11.35 -0.30 0.44
CA TRP A 237 10.16 0.21 1.14
C TRP A 237 9.03 -0.81 1.06
N ASP A 238 8.53 -1.06 -0.15
CA ASP A 238 7.59 -2.14 -0.51
C ASP A 238 8.20 -2.96 -1.63
N ALA A 239 8.70 -4.16 -1.33
CA ALA A 239 9.44 -4.93 -2.31
C ALA A 239 8.60 -5.46 -3.47
N ARG A 240 7.26 -5.47 -3.36
CA ARG A 240 6.38 -6.19 -4.29
C ARG A 240 6.53 -5.68 -5.72
N TYR A 241 6.52 -4.36 -5.91
CA TYR A 241 6.49 -3.77 -7.24
C TYR A 241 7.91 -3.59 -7.83
N ASP A 242 8.87 -3.19 -7.00
CA ASP A 242 10.30 -3.17 -7.36
C ASP A 242 10.79 -4.53 -7.84
N LEU A 243 10.58 -5.59 -7.06
CA LEU A 243 10.98 -6.93 -7.47
C LEU A 243 10.22 -7.39 -8.71
N LYS A 244 8.93 -7.09 -8.83
CA LYS A 244 8.17 -7.44 -10.04
C LYS A 244 8.82 -6.84 -11.29
N CYS A 245 9.18 -5.56 -11.25
CA CYS A 245 9.79 -4.87 -12.39
C CYS A 245 11.25 -5.31 -12.63
N LEU A 246 12.03 -5.55 -11.57
CA LEU A 246 13.40 -6.08 -11.67
C LEU A 246 13.41 -7.47 -12.28
N ARG A 247 12.51 -8.36 -11.84
CA ARG A 247 12.34 -9.71 -12.40
C ARG A 247 11.95 -9.65 -13.87
N TRP A 248 11.03 -8.77 -14.22
CA TRP A 248 10.63 -8.56 -15.62
C TRP A 248 11.80 -8.06 -16.47
N LEU A 249 12.60 -7.12 -15.96
CA LEU A 249 13.77 -6.60 -16.66
C LEU A 249 14.81 -7.70 -16.90
N MET A 250 15.06 -8.54 -15.87
CA MET A 250 15.94 -9.70 -15.97
C MET A 250 15.46 -10.74 -16.97
N ALA A 251 14.16 -11.05 -16.98
CA ALA A 251 13.58 -12.00 -17.93
C ALA A 251 13.66 -11.48 -19.37
N THR A 252 13.40 -10.19 -19.58
CA THR A 252 13.46 -9.52 -20.89
C THR A 252 14.85 -9.61 -21.51
N TYR A 253 15.88 -9.36 -20.72
CA TYR A 253 17.28 -9.33 -21.19
C TYR A 253 18.07 -10.58 -20.83
N TYR A 254 17.40 -11.66 -20.42
CA TYR A 254 18.04 -12.88 -19.91
C TYR A 254 19.11 -13.44 -20.85
N ASP A 255 18.85 -13.50 -22.16
CA ASP A 255 19.79 -14.05 -23.15
C ASP A 255 21.03 -13.18 -23.37
N ARG A 256 21.03 -11.94 -22.88
CA ARG A 256 22.18 -11.03 -22.94
C ARG A 256 23.11 -11.17 -21.74
N LEU A 257 22.71 -11.92 -20.72
CA LEU A 257 23.47 -12.17 -19.50
C LEU A 257 24.49 -13.30 -19.70
N THR A 258 25.61 -13.20 -19.00
CA THR A 258 26.63 -14.23 -18.92
C THR A 258 26.19 -15.38 -18.02
N ALA A 259 26.87 -16.53 -18.10
CA ALA A 259 26.60 -17.66 -17.21
C ALA A 259 26.76 -17.30 -15.72
N ASN A 260 27.71 -16.42 -15.37
CA ASN A 260 27.87 -15.94 -14.00
C ASN A 260 26.70 -15.06 -13.56
N GLU A 261 26.23 -14.16 -14.42
CA GLU A 261 25.06 -13.31 -14.15
C GLU A 261 23.79 -14.15 -14.00
N HIS A 262 23.60 -15.19 -14.83
CA HIS A 262 22.49 -16.16 -14.66
C HIS A 262 22.53 -16.87 -13.32
N ARG A 263 23.72 -17.22 -12.84
CA ARG A 263 23.89 -17.85 -11.51
C ARG A 263 23.49 -16.88 -10.40
N LEU A 264 23.92 -15.62 -10.49
CA LEU A 264 23.63 -14.60 -9.48
C LEU A 264 22.13 -14.30 -9.37
N ILE A 265 21.41 -14.14 -10.48
CA ILE A 265 19.96 -13.84 -10.44
C ILE A 265 19.09 -15.00 -9.95
N LYS A 266 19.63 -16.24 -9.93
CA LYS A 266 18.95 -17.44 -9.43
C LYS A 266 19.34 -17.79 -7.99
N GLN A 267 20.38 -17.15 -7.47
CA GLN A 267 20.92 -17.44 -6.15
C GLN A 267 19.93 -17.00 -5.07
N PRO A 268 19.74 -17.78 -3.99
CA PRO A 268 18.98 -17.33 -2.85
C PRO A 268 19.54 -16.02 -2.28
N PHE A 269 18.67 -15.07 -1.94
CA PHE A 269 19.06 -13.82 -1.29
C PHE A 269 18.15 -13.50 -0.10
N GLN A 270 18.56 -12.52 0.71
CA GLN A 270 17.79 -12.07 1.86
C GLN A 270 17.11 -10.75 1.53
N LEU A 271 15.84 -10.62 1.89
CA LEU A 271 15.03 -9.44 1.62
C LEU A 271 14.48 -8.87 2.92
N PHE A 272 14.60 -7.57 3.10
CA PHE A 272 13.95 -6.83 4.18
C PHE A 272 12.93 -5.85 3.60
N ASP A 273 11.69 -5.94 4.05
CA ASP A 273 10.60 -5.06 3.61
C ASP A 273 10.26 -4.07 4.73
N SER A 274 10.48 -2.79 4.45
CA SER A 274 10.41 -1.73 5.45
C SER A 274 8.98 -1.31 5.76
N GLU A 275 8.06 -1.42 4.81
CA GLU A 275 6.62 -1.18 5.00
C GLU A 275 6.05 -2.22 5.98
N LEU A 276 6.36 -3.51 5.76
CA LEU A 276 5.95 -4.58 6.68
C LEU A 276 6.59 -4.44 8.07
N TYR A 277 7.83 -3.97 8.14
CA TYR A 277 8.47 -3.70 9.42
C TYR A 277 7.82 -2.51 10.14
N THR A 278 7.43 -1.48 9.41
CA THR A 278 6.71 -0.31 9.94
C THR A 278 5.39 -0.73 10.57
N ASP A 279 4.62 -1.57 9.88
CA ASP A 279 3.38 -2.15 10.43
C ASP A 279 3.63 -2.87 11.76
N ALA A 280 4.71 -3.66 11.84
CA ALA A 280 5.08 -4.35 13.08
C ALA A 280 5.49 -3.38 14.21
N VAL A 281 6.11 -2.23 13.89
CA VAL A 281 6.45 -1.19 14.88
C VAL A 281 5.19 -0.48 15.38
N ILE A 282 4.28 -0.12 14.48
CA ILE A 282 3.00 0.53 14.83
C ILE A 282 2.18 -0.38 15.73
N ASN A 283 2.08 -1.67 15.38
CA ASN A 283 1.22 -2.61 16.07
C ASN A 283 1.80 -3.21 17.36
N ARG A 284 3.05 -2.88 17.74
CA ARG A 284 3.74 -3.51 18.89
C ARG A 284 3.05 -3.30 20.24
N ALA A 285 2.28 -2.22 20.38
CA ALA A 285 1.55 -1.85 21.61
C ALA A 285 0.08 -2.28 21.59
N ASN A 286 -0.43 -2.76 20.45
CA ASN A 286 -1.84 -3.05 20.26
C ASN A 286 -2.14 -4.48 20.73
N HIS A 287 -2.95 -4.62 21.78
CA HIS A 287 -3.30 -5.93 22.38
C HIS A 287 -4.51 -6.63 21.74
N GLN A 288 -5.12 -6.05 20.70
CA GLN A 288 -6.32 -6.63 20.08
C GLN A 288 -5.98 -7.67 19.00
N ALA A 289 -6.71 -8.79 18.99
CA ALA A 289 -6.50 -9.94 18.09
C ALA A 289 -6.77 -9.66 16.59
N ASN A 290 -7.24 -8.46 16.22
CA ASN A 290 -7.48 -8.05 14.84
C ASN A 290 -6.70 -6.76 14.54
N LEU A 291 -5.38 -6.90 14.42
CA LEU A 291 -4.51 -5.81 13.99
C LEU A 291 -4.78 -5.54 12.51
N GLY A 292 -5.18 -4.31 12.17
CA GLY A 292 -5.21 -3.87 10.79
C GLY A 292 -3.79 -3.81 10.24
N GLN A 293 -3.62 -4.13 8.95
CA GLN A 293 -2.36 -3.86 8.24
C GLN A 293 -2.29 -2.38 7.88
N HIS A 294 -1.23 -1.72 8.33
CA HIS A 294 -0.89 -0.34 7.99
C HIS A 294 0.14 -0.34 6.86
N LEU A 295 -0.35 -0.23 5.62
CA LEU A 295 0.48 -0.04 4.44
C LEU A 295 0.60 1.47 4.19
N LEU A 296 1.68 2.06 4.72
CA LEU A 296 1.89 3.50 4.67
C LEU A 296 2.95 3.84 3.60
N PRO A 297 2.78 4.93 2.84
CA PRO A 297 3.79 5.34 1.84
C PRO A 297 5.06 5.87 2.52
N LEU A 298 6.22 5.66 1.87
CA LEU A 298 7.55 6.06 2.37
C LEU A 298 7.58 7.52 2.83
N ASN A 299 7.19 8.44 1.94
CA ASN A 299 7.21 9.88 2.23
C ASN A 299 6.27 10.27 3.38
N GLY A 300 5.16 9.55 3.56
CA GLY A 300 4.25 9.76 4.69
C GLY A 300 4.90 9.39 6.02
N VAL A 301 5.56 8.24 6.07
CA VAL A 301 6.29 7.80 7.28
C VAL A 301 7.52 8.66 7.53
N ALA A 302 8.29 8.97 6.49
CA ALA A 302 9.44 9.87 6.57
C ALA A 302 9.05 11.23 7.18
N GLY A 303 7.96 11.84 6.72
CA GLY A 303 7.44 13.10 7.26
C GLY A 303 7.07 13.00 8.75
N LEU A 304 6.43 11.91 9.18
CA LEU A 304 6.10 11.67 10.61
C LEU A 304 7.36 11.51 11.48
N LEU A 305 8.45 11.01 10.90
CA LEU A 305 9.74 10.83 11.56
C LEU A 305 10.67 12.05 11.40
N ASN A 306 10.14 13.15 10.86
CA ASN A 306 10.87 14.39 10.60
C ASN A 306 12.08 14.19 9.66
N ILE A 307 11.91 13.34 8.65
CA ILE A 307 12.86 13.13 7.55
C ILE A 307 12.27 13.82 6.31
N ALA A 308 13.04 14.74 5.72
CA ALA A 308 12.65 15.45 4.52
C ALA A 308 13.45 14.94 3.31
N ASN A 309 12.74 14.39 2.32
CA ASN A 309 13.29 14.13 0.99
C ASN A 309 12.96 15.33 0.06
N PRO A 310 13.94 16.15 -0.34
CA PRO A 310 13.72 17.26 -1.27
C PRO A 310 13.50 16.83 -2.73
N HIS A 311 13.83 15.59 -3.08
CA HIS A 311 13.73 15.02 -4.41
C HIS A 311 12.87 13.74 -4.37
N GLN A 312 11.60 13.90 -4.00
CA GLN A 312 10.63 12.80 -4.07
C GLN A 312 10.49 12.30 -5.51
N HIS A 313 10.23 11.00 -5.68
CA HIS A 313 10.16 10.35 -6.98
C HIS A 313 11.52 10.32 -7.70
N ASN A 314 12.58 10.13 -6.93
CA ASN A 314 13.93 9.89 -7.41
C ASN A 314 14.50 8.71 -6.63
N ALA A 315 14.82 7.63 -7.34
CA ALA A 315 15.18 6.36 -6.74
C ALA A 315 16.39 6.46 -5.79
N LEU A 316 17.36 7.34 -6.07
CA LEU A 316 18.53 7.53 -5.22
C LEU A 316 18.14 8.12 -3.86
N TRP A 317 17.32 9.17 -3.91
CA TRP A 317 16.85 9.87 -2.72
C TRP A 317 15.84 9.04 -1.93
N ASP A 318 14.99 8.28 -2.60
CA ASP A 318 14.05 7.37 -1.95
C ASP A 318 14.79 6.17 -1.32
N ALA A 319 15.83 5.61 -1.97
CA ALA A 319 16.72 4.61 -1.36
C ALA A 319 17.45 5.12 -0.11
N LEU A 320 17.89 6.38 -0.10
CA LEU A 320 18.46 7.02 1.10
C LEU A 320 17.40 7.27 2.18
N THR A 321 16.20 7.67 1.78
CA THR A 321 15.07 7.90 2.69
C THR A 321 14.65 6.60 3.39
N ILE A 322 14.62 5.48 2.67
CA ILE A 322 14.38 4.14 3.24
C ILE A 322 15.36 3.88 4.39
N HIS A 323 16.66 4.15 4.19
CA HIS A 323 17.68 3.94 5.23
C HIS A 323 17.38 4.73 6.51
N HIS A 324 17.14 6.04 6.39
CA HIS A 324 16.87 6.89 7.55
C HIS A 324 15.56 6.53 8.25
N VAL A 325 14.53 6.12 7.51
CA VAL A 325 13.28 5.64 8.10
C VAL A 325 13.52 4.36 8.88
N ILE A 326 14.24 3.38 8.32
CA ILE A 326 14.61 2.13 9.00
C ILE A 326 15.36 2.42 10.32
N GLU A 327 16.32 3.34 10.30
CA GLU A 327 17.07 3.75 11.48
C GLU A 327 16.14 4.30 12.58
N LYS A 328 15.27 5.27 12.25
CA LYS A 328 14.32 5.85 13.19
C LYS A 328 13.32 4.84 13.72
N LEU A 329 12.80 3.95 12.87
CA LEU A 329 11.91 2.86 13.29
C LEU A 329 12.61 1.86 14.23
N THR A 330 13.92 1.66 14.09
CA THR A 330 14.70 0.82 15.01
C THR A 330 14.75 1.43 16.41
N GLN A 331 15.01 2.74 16.48
CA GLN A 331 15.01 3.50 17.74
C GLN A 331 13.64 3.41 18.39
N LEU A 332 12.58 3.71 17.63
CA LEU A 332 11.20 3.61 18.12
C LEU A 332 10.89 2.21 18.62
N LYS A 333 11.27 1.14 17.90
CA LYS A 333 10.94 -0.24 18.27
C LYS A 333 11.48 -0.68 19.63
N VAL A 334 12.62 -0.13 20.07
CA VAL A 334 13.22 -0.47 21.37
C VAL A 334 12.73 0.44 22.51
N GLU A 335 12.13 1.59 22.20
CA GLU A 335 11.56 2.47 23.22
C GLU A 335 10.40 1.78 23.97
N PRO A 336 10.31 1.94 25.30
CA PRO A 336 9.22 1.37 26.08
C PRO A 336 7.88 1.99 25.66
N VAL A 337 6.86 1.13 25.49
CA VAL A 337 5.50 1.59 25.18
C VAL A 337 4.94 2.35 26.39
N GLN A 338 4.54 3.61 26.18
CA GLN A 338 3.80 4.36 27.16
C GLN A 338 2.34 3.89 27.20
N VAL A 339 1.92 3.31 28.33
CA VAL A 339 0.52 2.95 28.57
C VAL A 339 -0.17 4.09 29.30
N LEU A 340 -1.14 4.73 28.66
CA LEU A 340 -1.93 5.77 29.28
C LEU A 340 -2.92 5.16 30.27
N THR A 341 -3.05 5.77 31.45
CA THR A 341 -4.11 5.46 32.40
C THR A 341 -5.30 6.39 32.19
N ALA A 342 -6.49 5.95 32.60
CA ALA A 342 -7.67 6.78 32.53
C ALA A 342 -7.45 8.07 33.33
N PRO A 343 -7.73 9.26 32.74
CA PRO A 343 -7.66 10.52 33.47
C PRO A 343 -8.50 10.43 34.73
N GLN A 344 -7.89 10.68 35.89
CA GLN A 344 -8.64 10.79 37.14
C GLN A 344 -9.33 12.16 37.16
N PRO A 345 -10.61 12.24 37.58
CA PRO A 345 -11.20 13.54 37.86
C PRO A 345 -10.34 14.27 38.90
N PRO A 346 -10.25 15.61 38.82
CA PRO A 346 -9.53 16.37 39.83
C PRO A 346 -10.07 15.99 41.20
N ALA A 347 -9.17 15.74 42.15
CA ALA A 347 -9.54 15.45 43.52
C ALA A 347 -10.45 16.58 44.00
N ILE A 348 -11.71 16.25 44.31
CA ILE A 348 -12.60 17.20 44.95
C ILE A 348 -11.91 17.54 46.27
N PRO A 349 -11.54 18.81 46.53
CA PRO A 349 -10.92 19.17 47.81
C PRO A 349 -11.82 18.63 48.92
N PRO A 350 -11.24 18.08 50.01
CA PRO A 350 -12.03 17.57 51.11
C PRO A 350 -12.99 18.68 51.50
N THR A 351 -14.28 18.45 51.24
CA THR A 351 -15.32 19.39 51.54
C THR A 351 -15.16 19.67 53.03
N LEU A 352 -14.80 20.91 53.39
CA LEU A 352 -15.01 21.43 54.73
C LEU A 352 -16.41 20.95 55.09
N ALA A 353 -16.52 20.11 56.11
CA ALA A 353 -17.78 19.58 56.58
C ALA A 353 -18.65 20.76 56.99
N LEU A 354 -19.37 21.33 56.03
CA LEU A 354 -20.33 22.38 56.26
C LEU A 354 -21.49 21.74 57.02
N PRO A 355 -21.98 22.40 58.07
CA PRO A 355 -22.90 21.80 59.02
C PRO A 355 -24.10 21.23 58.28
N THR A 356 -24.41 19.97 58.56
CA THR A 356 -25.59 19.28 58.04
C THR A 356 -26.80 20.18 58.24
N PRO A 357 -27.51 20.59 57.17
CA PRO A 357 -28.64 21.48 57.31
C PRO A 357 -29.70 20.81 58.21
N LYS A 358 -29.90 21.36 59.41
CA LYS A 358 -30.77 20.76 60.44
C LYS A 358 -32.27 20.80 60.07
N THR A 359 -32.64 21.56 59.04
CA THR A 359 -34.02 21.75 58.59
C THR A 359 -34.13 21.71 57.05
N LYS A 360 -35.31 21.34 56.55
CA LYS A 360 -35.62 21.26 55.12
C LYS A 360 -35.43 22.61 54.40
N ASP A 361 -35.75 23.72 55.07
CA ASP A 361 -35.67 25.05 54.48
C ASP A 361 -34.23 25.53 54.29
N HIS A 362 -33.34 25.27 55.28
CA HIS A 362 -31.92 25.56 55.15
C HIS A 362 -31.27 24.75 54.01
N LYS A 363 -31.69 23.49 53.86
CA LYS A 363 -31.22 22.65 52.75
C LYS A 363 -31.61 23.21 51.39
N TYR A 364 -32.82 23.75 51.26
CA TYR A 364 -33.30 24.30 50.00
C TYR A 364 -32.62 25.64 49.69
N GLN A 365 -32.45 26.50 50.69
CA GLN A 365 -31.70 27.74 50.57
C GLN A 365 -30.24 27.49 50.17
N LEU A 366 -29.58 26.49 50.78
CA LEU A 366 -28.21 26.11 50.42
C LEU A 366 -28.11 25.62 48.97
N VAL A 367 -29.07 24.83 48.48
CA VAL A 367 -29.12 24.40 47.07
C VAL A 367 -29.19 25.60 46.12
N HIS A 368 -30.04 26.59 46.43
CA HIS A 368 -30.16 27.80 45.61
C HIS A 368 -28.93 28.69 45.67
N GLN A 369 -28.32 28.85 46.85
CA GLN A 369 -27.08 29.62 47.03
C GLN A 369 -25.91 28.99 46.27
N LEU A 370 -25.74 27.67 46.35
CA LEU A 370 -24.68 26.98 45.61
C LEU A 370 -24.93 27.02 44.10
N ARG A 371 -26.20 27.04 43.67
CA ARG A 371 -26.53 27.22 42.26
C ARG A 371 -26.25 28.63 41.75
N SER A 372 -26.53 29.65 42.57
CA SER A 372 -26.27 31.06 42.20
C SER A 372 -24.78 31.40 42.16
N THR A 373 -23.93 30.64 42.88
CA THR A 373 -22.46 30.73 42.76
C THR A 373 -21.87 29.94 41.59
N GLY A 374 -22.72 29.35 40.73
CA GLY A 374 -22.30 28.73 39.47
C GLY A 374 -22.00 27.23 39.55
N GLN A 375 -22.20 26.56 40.69
CA GLN A 375 -21.93 25.13 40.81
C GLN A 375 -22.88 24.28 39.96
N THR A 376 -22.37 23.15 39.45
CA THR A 376 -23.12 22.16 38.70
C THR A 376 -24.03 21.32 39.62
N TYR A 377 -25.02 20.64 39.05
CA TYR A 377 -25.98 19.86 39.84
C TYR A 377 -25.30 18.70 40.58
N ARG A 378 -24.20 18.17 40.02
CA ARG A 378 -23.42 17.09 40.62
C ARG A 378 -22.63 17.59 41.84
N GLU A 379 -22.03 18.78 41.74
CA GLU A 379 -21.29 19.40 42.85
C GLU A 379 -22.23 19.78 44.01
N ILE A 380 -23.40 20.34 43.69
CA ILE A 380 -24.42 20.68 44.69
C ILE A 380 -24.95 19.41 45.38
N ALA A 381 -25.24 18.37 44.61
CA ALA A 381 -25.69 17.07 45.12
C ALA A 381 -24.70 16.47 46.12
N ALA A 382 -23.41 16.50 45.77
CA ALA A 382 -22.33 16.04 46.65
C ALA A 382 -22.20 16.92 47.91
N THR A 383 -22.29 18.25 47.77
CA THR A 383 -22.14 19.20 48.88
C THR A 383 -23.30 19.14 49.87
N VAL A 384 -24.53 18.97 49.39
CA VAL A 384 -25.75 18.97 50.21
C VAL A 384 -26.11 17.56 50.71
N GLY A 385 -25.48 16.51 50.17
CA GLY A 385 -25.78 15.12 50.51
C GLY A 385 -27.13 14.65 49.95
N ILE A 386 -27.46 15.01 48.71
CA ILE A 386 -28.69 14.58 48.01
C ILE A 386 -28.41 14.09 46.59
N SER A 387 -29.40 13.43 45.97
CA SER A 387 -29.29 13.05 44.57
C SER A 387 -29.36 14.25 43.64
N ILE A 388 -28.77 14.12 42.45
CA ILE A 388 -28.82 15.11 41.36
C ILE A 388 -30.29 15.44 41.00
N SER A 389 -31.15 14.43 40.98
CA SER A 389 -32.60 14.61 40.77
C SER A 389 -33.26 15.42 41.88
N GLY A 390 -32.79 15.26 43.13
CA GLY A 390 -33.22 16.08 44.27
C GLY A 390 -32.83 17.55 44.14
N VAL A 391 -31.62 17.85 43.66
CA VAL A 391 -31.19 19.22 43.35
C VAL A 391 -32.13 19.85 42.31
N ASN A 392 -32.37 19.14 41.20
CA ASN A 392 -33.25 19.62 40.14
C ASN A 392 -34.70 19.83 40.62
N TYR A 393 -35.20 18.94 41.48
CA TYR A 393 -36.53 19.09 42.09
C TYR A 393 -36.63 20.37 42.93
N ILE A 394 -35.66 20.64 43.80
CA ILE A 394 -35.63 21.83 44.66
C ILE A 394 -35.59 23.11 43.82
N LEU A 395 -34.69 23.17 42.83
CA LEU A 395 -34.53 24.33 41.96
C LEU A 395 -35.81 24.63 41.14
N LYS A 396 -36.55 23.60 40.73
CA LYS A 396 -37.77 23.74 39.91
C LYS A 396 -39.05 23.94 40.70
N LYS A 397 -39.20 23.29 41.86
CA LYS A 397 -40.47 23.20 42.59
C LYS A 397 -40.51 24.06 43.84
N HIS A 398 -39.36 24.56 44.29
CA HIS A 398 -39.26 25.47 45.42
C HIS A 398 -38.35 26.67 45.09
N PRO A 399 -38.69 27.48 44.07
CA PRO A 399 -37.94 28.70 43.78
C PRO A 399 -37.97 29.65 44.99
N ILE A 400 -36.87 30.37 45.25
CA ILE A 400 -36.86 31.43 46.26
C ILE A 400 -37.80 32.54 45.78
N THR A 401 -38.94 32.71 46.44
CA THR A 401 -39.78 33.91 46.31
C THR A 401 -39.10 35.05 47.06
N ASN A 402 -38.68 36.10 46.37
CA ASN A 402 -38.25 37.34 47.01
C ASN A 402 -39.47 38.02 47.63
N SER A 403 -39.68 37.84 48.93
CA SER A 403 -40.45 38.72 49.81
C SER A 403 -39.95 38.53 51.24
#